data_AF-A0A8F2VZ89-F1
#
_entry.id   AF-A0A8F2VZ89-F1
#
_cell.length_a   1.000
_cell.length_b   1.000
_cell.length_c   1.000
_cell.angle_alpha   90.00
_cell.angle_beta   90.00
_cell.angle_gamma   90.00
#
_symmetry.space_group_name_H-M   'P 1'
#
loop_
_entity.id
_entity.type
_entity.pdbx_description
1 polymer ?
#
loop_
_entity_poly.entity_id
_entity_poly.type
_entity_poly.pdbx_seq_one_letter_code
_entity_poly.pdbx_strand_id
1 'polypeptide(L)'
;MKRHLRISFFPKQINMGRYSVKRYKTKRRTRDLDLVYKDLSTKESVYALKNQPLDETKPGLGQYYCIECAKYFESQPTLDHHRKGKVHKRRLKDLRQRPYTPLESEACAGYNLQKFMESVEKYKQTEQYKQENKAELDAIKDAKKDNLDALITGVPSSHAEGEVEMRD
;
A
#
# COMPACT_ATOMS: atom_id res chain seq x y z
N MET A 1 -39.15 34.12 46.85
CA MET A 1 -38.13 34.41 45.82
C MET A 1 -37.26 33.17 45.59
N LYS A 2 -37.60 32.30 44.63
CA LYS A 2 -36.76 31.14 44.26
C LYS A 2 -35.97 31.50 43.00
N ARG A 3 -34.67 31.76 43.13
CA ARG A 3 -33.77 31.99 42.00
C ARG A 3 -33.56 30.65 41.29
N HIS A 4 -34.24 30.43 40.17
CA HIS A 4 -33.87 29.35 39.26
C HIS A 4 -32.47 29.64 38.70
N LEU A 5 -31.47 28.91 39.18
CA LEU A 5 -30.16 28.84 38.56
C LEU A 5 -30.34 28.18 37.19
N ARG A 6 -30.40 28.98 36.12
CA ARG A 6 -30.26 28.48 34.75
C ARG A 6 -28.81 28.03 34.58
N ILE A 7 -28.57 26.73 34.74
CA ILE A 7 -27.33 26.10 34.32
C ILE A 7 -27.32 26.21 32.79
N SER A 8 -26.60 27.19 32.26
CA SER A 8 -26.36 27.33 30.83
C SER A 8 -25.51 26.15 30.37
N PHE A 9 -26.17 25.10 29.88
CA PHE A 9 -25.52 23.98 29.21
C PHE A 9 -25.10 24.45 27.83
N PHE A 10 -24.02 25.24 27.77
CA PHE A 10 -23.39 25.61 26.51
C PHE A 10 -22.76 24.32 25.97
N PRO A 11 -23.22 23.78 24.82
CA PRO A 11 -22.60 22.59 24.26
C PRO A 11 -21.14 22.98 23.95
N LYS A 12 -20.22 22.45 24.74
CA LYS A 12 -18.78 22.59 24.51
C LYS A 12 -18.55 22.05 23.11
N GLN A 13 -18.28 22.93 22.14
CA GLN A 13 -17.92 22.51 20.80
C GLN A 13 -16.79 21.50 20.92
N ILE A 14 -17.06 20.24 20.58
CA ILE A 14 -16.05 19.20 20.53
C ILE A 14 -15.23 19.54 19.29
N ASN A 15 -14.25 20.43 19.46
CA ASN A 15 -13.28 20.74 18.42
C ASN A 15 -12.53 19.44 18.13
N MET A 16 -12.89 18.79 17.03
CA MET A 16 -12.16 17.63 16.52
C MET A 16 -10.68 18.01 16.43
N GLY A 17 -9.83 17.24 17.10
CA GLY A 17 -8.44 17.62 17.34
C GLY A 17 -7.71 17.99 16.05
N ARG A 18 -6.88 19.04 16.11
CA ARG A 18 -6.14 19.59 14.96
C ARG A 18 -5.42 18.52 14.13
N TYR A 19 -4.95 17.45 14.77
CA TYR A 19 -4.24 16.35 14.12
C TYR A 19 -5.10 15.55 13.14
N SER A 20 -6.32 15.13 13.52
CA SER A 20 -7.18 14.34 12.65
C SER A 20 -7.62 15.16 11.43
N VAL A 21 -8.05 16.40 11.69
CA VAL A 21 -8.49 17.35 10.66
C VAL A 21 -7.33 17.72 9.73
N LYS A 22 -6.08 17.76 10.21
CA LYS A 22 -4.91 18.03 9.34
C LYS A 22 -4.51 16.79 8.53
N ARG A 23 -4.49 15.61 9.14
CA ARG A 23 -3.95 14.38 8.53
C ARG A 23 -4.90 13.75 7.52
N TYR A 24 -6.19 13.68 7.82
CA TYR A 24 -7.18 12.91 7.04
C TYR A 24 -7.98 13.74 6.03
N LYS A 25 -7.46 14.90 5.59
CA LYS A 25 -8.11 15.68 4.53
C LYS A 25 -8.05 14.94 3.20
N THR A 26 -9.05 15.16 2.34
CA THR A 26 -9.13 14.62 0.97
C THR A 26 -7.86 14.88 0.16
N LYS A 27 -7.26 16.07 0.27
CA LYS A 27 -6.00 16.42 -0.42
C LYS A 27 -4.76 15.62 0.01
N ARG A 28 -4.83 14.83 1.09
CA ARG A 28 -3.75 13.97 1.61
C ARG A 28 -4.18 12.50 1.66
N ARG A 29 -5.23 12.14 0.91
CA ARG A 29 -5.78 10.79 0.93
C ARG A 29 -4.77 9.81 0.32
N THR A 30 -4.48 8.75 1.07
CA THR A 30 -3.66 7.63 0.60
C THR A 30 -4.49 6.68 -0.24
N ARG A 31 -3.83 5.84 -1.04
CA ARG A 31 -4.50 4.78 -1.80
C ARG A 31 -5.24 3.83 -0.85
N ASP A 32 -6.49 3.54 -1.20
CA ASP A 32 -7.38 2.67 -0.41
C ASP A 32 -6.94 1.20 -0.52
N LEU A 33 -7.29 0.42 0.51
CA LEU A 33 -6.81 -0.96 0.67
C LEU A 33 -7.37 -1.91 -0.40
N ASP A 34 -8.60 -1.70 -0.83
CA ASP A 34 -9.27 -2.46 -1.87
C ASP A 34 -8.61 -2.28 -3.26
N LEU A 35 -8.14 -1.06 -3.56
CA LEU A 35 -7.37 -0.78 -4.77
C LEU A 35 -6.01 -1.50 -4.74
N VAL A 36 -5.30 -1.42 -3.62
CA VAL A 36 -4.02 -2.13 -3.44
C VAL A 36 -4.22 -3.64 -3.54
N TYR A 37 -5.33 -4.16 -3.04
CA TYR A 37 -5.65 -5.58 -3.15
C TYR A 37 -5.83 -6.02 -4.61
N LYS A 38 -6.50 -5.21 -5.44
CA LYS A 38 -6.62 -5.44 -6.89
C LYS A 38 -5.27 -5.36 -7.60
N ASP A 39 -4.44 -4.39 -7.22
CA ASP A 39 -3.09 -4.24 -7.77
C ASP A 39 -2.21 -5.50 -7.49
N LEU A 40 -2.48 -6.19 -6.38
CA LEU A 40 -1.79 -7.42 -5.97
C LEU A 40 -2.42 -8.72 -6.49
N SER A 41 -3.61 -8.67 -7.10
CA SER A 41 -4.30 -9.91 -7.53
C SER A 41 -3.73 -10.50 -8.81
N THR A 42 -3.17 -9.68 -9.70
CA THR A 42 -2.67 -10.09 -11.01
C THR A 42 -1.15 -9.98 -11.09
N LYS A 43 -0.49 -10.95 -11.76
CA LYS A 43 0.97 -10.94 -11.96
C LYS A 43 1.40 -9.74 -12.80
N GLU A 44 0.64 -9.44 -13.84
CA GLU A 44 0.89 -8.37 -14.80
C GLU A 44 0.88 -6.99 -14.11
N SER A 45 -0.09 -6.73 -13.23
CA SER A 45 -0.16 -5.47 -12.49
C SER A 45 1.03 -5.30 -11.55
N VAL A 46 1.43 -6.36 -10.87
CA VAL A 46 2.61 -6.36 -9.98
C VAL A 46 3.87 -6.08 -10.80
N TYR A 47 4.03 -6.73 -11.95
CA TYR A 47 5.15 -6.51 -12.86
C TYR A 47 5.18 -5.08 -13.40
N ALA A 48 4.04 -4.56 -13.87
CA ALA A 48 3.92 -3.20 -14.38
C ALA A 48 4.20 -2.13 -13.30
N LEU A 49 3.68 -2.32 -12.09
CA LEU A 49 3.91 -1.41 -10.96
C LEU A 49 5.35 -1.46 -10.45
N LYS A 50 6.02 -2.59 -10.61
CA LYS A 50 7.44 -2.74 -10.31
C LYS A 50 8.27 -2.07 -11.39
N ASN A 51 7.97 -2.31 -12.67
CA ASN A 51 8.68 -1.81 -13.84
C ASN A 51 8.06 -0.54 -14.41
N GLN A 52 7.93 0.48 -13.57
CA GLN A 52 7.47 1.79 -14.02
C GLN A 52 8.53 2.49 -14.88
N PRO A 53 8.11 3.30 -15.87
CA PRO A 53 9.03 4.19 -16.56
C PRO A 53 9.62 5.22 -15.59
N LEU A 54 10.79 5.75 -15.95
CA LEU A 54 11.45 6.80 -15.18
C LEU A 54 10.58 8.07 -15.21
N ASP A 55 10.28 8.59 -14.02
CA ASP A 55 9.40 9.75 -13.83
C ASP A 55 10.05 10.74 -12.84
N GLU A 56 10.42 11.92 -13.33
CA GLU A 56 11.11 12.98 -12.58
C GLU A 56 10.28 13.55 -11.42
N THR A 57 8.95 13.44 -11.49
CA THR A 57 8.05 14.01 -10.47
C THR A 57 7.99 13.15 -9.20
N LYS A 58 8.40 11.89 -9.30
CA LYS A 58 8.34 10.91 -8.22
C LYS A 58 9.71 10.75 -7.57
N PRO A 59 9.78 10.49 -6.25
CA PRO A 59 11.05 10.21 -5.59
C PRO A 59 11.64 8.90 -6.14
N GLY A 60 12.97 8.86 -6.25
CA GLY A 60 13.70 7.71 -6.80
C GLY A 60 13.35 7.41 -8.27
N LEU A 61 12.96 8.44 -9.04
CA LEU A 61 12.49 8.34 -10.43
C LEU A 61 11.39 7.30 -10.65
N GLY A 62 10.59 7.01 -9.62
CA GLY A 62 9.52 6.02 -9.66
C GLY A 62 9.97 4.56 -9.56
N GLN A 63 11.27 4.27 -9.43
CA GLN A 63 11.80 2.90 -9.45
C GLN A 63 11.64 2.17 -8.10
N TYR A 64 11.86 2.88 -7.00
CA TYR A 64 11.81 2.28 -5.65
C TYR A 64 10.39 2.38 -5.06
N TYR A 65 9.49 1.51 -5.53
CA TYR A 65 8.09 1.51 -5.14
C TYR A 65 7.70 0.30 -4.27
N CYS A 66 7.01 0.56 -3.14
CA CYS A 66 6.35 -0.49 -2.36
C CYS A 66 4.86 -0.54 -2.73
N ILE A 67 4.43 -1.63 -3.36
CA ILE A 67 3.06 -1.84 -3.84
C ILE A 67 2.07 -1.89 -2.67
N GLU A 68 2.40 -2.62 -1.60
CA GLU A 68 1.51 -2.87 -0.46
C GLU A 68 1.20 -1.59 0.34
N CYS A 69 2.19 -0.71 0.47
CA CYS A 69 2.05 0.58 1.14
C CYS A 69 1.71 1.72 0.18
N ALA A 70 1.70 1.47 -1.13
CA ALA A 70 1.52 2.46 -2.19
C ALA A 70 2.41 3.70 -2.00
N LYS A 71 3.71 3.49 -1.75
CA LYS A 71 4.66 4.56 -1.42
C LYS A 71 5.96 4.40 -2.22
N TYR A 72 6.45 5.53 -2.73
CA TYR A 72 7.75 5.65 -3.38
C TYR A 72 8.84 6.03 -2.37
N PHE A 73 10.04 5.54 -2.61
CA PHE A 73 11.25 5.78 -1.83
C PHE A 73 12.34 6.37 -2.72
N GLU A 74 13.36 6.95 -2.09
CA GLU A 74 14.48 7.57 -2.81
C GLU A 74 15.51 6.55 -3.28
N SER A 75 15.70 5.45 -2.54
CA SER A 75 16.80 4.50 -2.74
C SER A 75 16.41 3.06 -2.39
N GLN A 76 17.18 2.08 -2.86
CA GLN A 76 17.00 0.67 -2.51
C GLN A 76 17.12 0.37 -0.99
N PRO A 77 18.17 0.84 -0.27
CA PRO A 77 18.29 0.54 1.16
C PRO A 77 17.15 1.12 2.01
N THR A 78 16.58 2.26 1.62
CA THR A 78 15.43 2.85 2.33
C THR A 78 14.15 2.03 2.13
N LEU A 79 13.95 1.46 0.95
CA LEU A 79 12.88 0.51 0.66
C LEU A 79 13.04 -0.79 1.47
N ASP A 80 14.27 -1.31 1.57
CA ASP A 80 14.55 -2.53 2.34
C ASP A 80 14.33 -2.32 3.85
N HIS A 81 14.75 -1.17 4.38
CA HIS A 81 14.46 -0.80 5.77
C HIS A 81 12.94 -0.64 6.00
N HIS A 82 12.22 -0.04 5.05
CA HIS A 82 10.76 0.07 5.13
C HIS A 82 10.07 -1.30 5.21
N ARG A 83 10.47 -2.28 4.38
CA ARG A 83 9.93 -3.65 4.39
C ARG A 83 10.12 -4.34 5.74
N LYS A 84 11.25 -4.11 6.42
CA LYS A 84 11.54 -4.67 7.75
C LYS A 84 10.72 -3.98 8.88
N GLY A 85 10.27 -2.76 8.64
CA GLY A 85 9.60 -1.90 9.61
C GLY A 85 8.19 -2.35 10.05
N LYS A 86 7.77 -1.89 11.23
CA LYS A 86 6.45 -2.23 11.82
C LYS A 86 5.27 -1.72 11.01
N VAL A 87 5.41 -0.57 10.35
CA VAL A 87 4.35 0.04 9.53
C VAL A 87 3.96 -0.88 8.36
N HIS A 88 4.97 -1.39 7.67
CA HIS A 88 4.79 -2.32 6.56
C HIS A 88 4.19 -3.65 7.04
N LYS A 89 4.72 -4.23 8.12
CA LYS A 89 4.16 -5.43 8.73
C LYS A 89 2.70 -5.27 9.16
N ARG A 90 2.29 -4.08 9.60
CA ARG A 90 0.88 -3.78 9.90
C ARG A 90 0.03 -3.80 8.63
N ARG A 91 0.50 -3.14 7.57
CA ARG A 91 -0.19 -3.12 6.27
C ARG A 91 -0.36 -4.53 5.68
N LEU A 92 0.66 -5.38 5.81
CA LEU A 92 0.59 -6.79 5.41
C LEU A 92 -0.49 -7.56 6.17
N LYS A 93 -0.69 -7.29 7.47
CA LYS A 93 -1.78 -7.91 8.24
C LYS A 93 -3.15 -7.43 7.74
N ASP A 94 -3.29 -6.14 7.46
CA ASP A 94 -4.53 -5.57 6.92
C ASP A 94 -4.86 -6.19 5.55
N LEU A 95 -3.86 -6.40 4.68
CA LEU A 95 -4.02 -6.98 3.33
C LEU A 95 -4.30 -8.49 3.30
N ARG A 96 -4.05 -9.22 4.39
CA ARG A 96 -4.41 -10.65 4.50
C ARG A 96 -5.91 -10.86 4.66
N GLN A 97 -6.62 -9.83 5.10
CA GLN A 97 -8.06 -9.88 5.27
C GLN A 97 -8.74 -9.54 3.95
N ARG A 98 -9.91 -10.14 3.71
CA ARG A 98 -10.74 -9.80 2.56
C ARG A 98 -11.07 -8.30 2.62
N PRO A 99 -10.88 -7.54 1.53
CA PRO A 99 -11.22 -6.13 1.52
C PRO A 99 -12.72 -5.94 1.68
N TYR A 100 -13.10 -5.00 2.54
CA TYR A 100 -14.49 -4.61 2.71
C TYR A 100 -15.02 -3.96 1.44
N THR A 101 -16.24 -4.34 1.05
CA THR A 101 -16.93 -3.76 -0.11
C THR A 101 -18.33 -3.30 0.29
N PRO A 102 -18.94 -2.31 -0.40
CA PRO A 102 -20.29 -1.84 -0.09
C PRO A 102 -21.36 -2.95 -0.11
N LEU A 103 -21.14 -4.01 -0.91
CA LEU A 103 -22.00 -5.19 -0.94
C LEU A 103 -22.11 -5.88 0.43
N GLU A 104 -21.07 -5.79 1.25
CA GLU A 104 -21.06 -6.36 2.60
C GLU A 104 -21.94 -5.57 3.57
N SER A 105 -21.95 -4.23 3.49
CA SER A 105 -22.92 -3.40 4.21
C SER A 105 -24.35 -3.69 3.79
N GLU A 106 -24.59 -3.81 2.48
CA GLU A 106 -25.92 -4.08 1.93
C GLU A 106 -26.42 -5.46 2.38
N ALA A 107 -25.59 -6.49 2.28
CA ALA A 107 -25.88 -7.84 2.75
C ALA A 107 -26.21 -7.87 4.25
N CYS A 108 -25.45 -7.13 5.07
CA CYS A 108 -25.72 -7.00 6.50
C CYS A 108 -27.10 -6.35 6.78
N ALA A 109 -27.51 -5.40 5.93
CA ALA A 109 -28.85 -4.80 5.98
C ALA A 109 -29.95 -5.68 5.34
N GLY A 110 -29.63 -6.86 4.82
CA GLY A 110 -30.58 -7.79 4.18
C GLY A 110 -30.80 -7.55 2.67
N TYR A 111 -29.97 -6.73 2.03
CA TYR A 111 -30.05 -6.42 0.60
C TYR A 111 -28.95 -7.14 -0.20
N ASN A 112 -29.21 -7.52 -1.45
CA ASN A 112 -28.20 -8.08 -2.37
C ASN A 112 -27.39 -9.30 -1.84
N LEU A 113 -27.98 -10.14 -0.99
CA LEU A 113 -27.31 -11.30 -0.37
C LEU A 113 -26.67 -12.25 -1.40
N GLN A 114 -27.38 -12.56 -2.49
CA GLN A 114 -26.88 -13.46 -3.53
C GLN A 114 -25.58 -12.96 -4.16
N LYS A 115 -25.54 -11.68 -4.55
CA LYS A 115 -24.34 -11.04 -5.13
C LYS A 115 -23.17 -11.02 -4.14
N PHE A 116 -23.46 -10.84 -2.85
CA PHE A 116 -22.44 -10.91 -1.82
C PHE A 116 -21.84 -12.31 -1.70
N MET A 117 -22.68 -13.36 -1.71
CA MET A 117 -22.23 -14.76 -1.67
C MET A 117 -21.33 -15.10 -2.87
N GLU A 118 -21.73 -14.72 -4.09
CA GLU A 118 -20.93 -14.88 -5.30
C GLU A 118 -19.57 -14.15 -5.18
N SER A 119 -19.57 -12.93 -4.62
CA SER A 119 -18.33 -12.19 -4.36
C SER A 119 -17.41 -12.88 -3.34
N VAL A 120 -17.97 -13.57 -2.33
CA VAL A 120 -17.19 -14.38 -1.37
C VAL A 120 -16.55 -15.56 -2.08
N GLU A 121 -17.29 -16.25 -2.93
CA GLU A 121 -16.79 -17.40 -3.68
C GLU A 121 -15.67 -17.01 -4.64
N LYS A 122 -15.84 -15.91 -5.39
CA LYS A 122 -14.80 -15.34 -6.25
C LYS A 122 -13.53 -15.01 -5.47
N TYR A 123 -13.67 -14.47 -4.26
CA TYR A 123 -12.53 -14.19 -3.38
C TYR A 123 -11.78 -15.48 -3.00
N LYS A 124 -12.50 -16.54 -2.61
CA LYS A 124 -11.90 -17.84 -2.29
C LYS A 124 -11.11 -18.42 -3.46
N GLN A 125 -11.66 -18.36 -4.67
CA GLN A 125 -10.98 -18.81 -5.90
C GLN A 125 -9.71 -17.99 -6.17
N THR A 126 -9.78 -16.66 -5.98
CA THR A 126 -8.61 -15.78 -6.16
C THR A 126 -7.51 -16.08 -5.15
N GLU A 127 -7.87 -16.33 -3.89
CA GLU A 127 -6.90 -16.70 -2.85
C GLU A 127 -6.27 -18.07 -3.10
N GLN A 128 -7.04 -19.05 -3.58
CA GLN A 128 -6.50 -20.34 -4.03
C GLN A 128 -5.47 -20.15 -5.15
N TYR A 129 -5.81 -19.38 -6.18
CA TYR A 129 -4.89 -19.05 -7.27
C TYR A 129 -3.59 -18.40 -6.76
N LYS A 130 -3.69 -17.44 -5.82
CA LYS A 130 -2.51 -16.81 -5.22
C LYS A 130 -1.66 -17.80 -4.40
N GLN A 131 -2.29 -18.75 -3.70
CA GLN A 131 -1.58 -19.77 -2.92
C GLN A 131 -0.82 -20.74 -3.84
N GLU A 132 -1.45 -21.19 -4.93
CA GLU A 132 -0.83 -22.04 -5.94
C GLU A 132 0.34 -21.33 -6.62
N ASN A 133 0.16 -20.07 -7.01
CA ASN A 133 1.15 -19.27 -7.71
C ASN A 133 2.10 -18.49 -6.77
N LYS A 134 2.11 -18.82 -5.48
CA LYS A 134 2.82 -18.04 -4.47
C LYS A 134 4.31 -17.95 -4.76
N ALA A 135 4.94 -19.06 -5.15
CA ALA A 135 6.36 -19.10 -5.45
C ALA A 135 6.73 -18.14 -6.60
N GLU A 136 5.92 -18.09 -7.64
CA GLU A 136 6.13 -17.19 -8.78
C GLU A 136 5.90 -15.74 -8.40
N LEU A 137 4.85 -15.45 -7.61
CA LEU A 137 4.57 -14.10 -7.13
C LEU A 137 5.68 -13.59 -6.19
N ASP A 138 6.19 -14.45 -5.31
CA ASP A 138 7.27 -14.12 -4.39
C ASP A 138 8.57 -13.89 -5.18
N ALA A 139 8.88 -14.71 -6.20
CA ALA A 139 10.01 -14.49 -7.09
C ALA A 139 9.91 -13.14 -7.82
N ILE A 140 8.73 -12.79 -8.35
CA ILE A 140 8.50 -11.49 -9.00
C ILE A 140 8.65 -10.34 -8.00
N LYS A 141 8.20 -10.49 -6.74
CA LYS A 141 8.33 -9.46 -5.70
C LYS A 141 9.77 -9.25 -5.25
N ASP A 142 10.52 -10.34 -5.11
CA ASP A 142 11.88 -10.34 -4.58
C ASP A 142 12.96 -10.11 -5.64
N ALA A 143 12.61 -10.18 -6.94
CA ALA A 143 13.53 -9.82 -8.02
C ALA A 143 14.15 -8.44 -7.77
N LYS A 144 15.43 -8.38 -7.41
CA LYS A 144 16.10 -7.10 -7.21
C LYS A 144 16.30 -6.46 -8.57
N LYS A 145 15.99 -5.17 -8.65
CA LYS A 145 16.39 -4.36 -9.79
C LYS A 145 17.82 -3.90 -9.56
N ASP A 146 18.53 -3.65 -10.64
CA ASP A 146 19.82 -2.97 -10.59
C ASP A 146 19.65 -1.58 -9.97
N ASN A 147 20.74 -1.05 -9.41
CA ASN A 147 20.75 0.28 -8.81
C ASN A 147 20.37 1.34 -9.86
N LEU A 148 19.81 2.46 -9.40
CA LEU A 148 19.40 3.57 -10.28
C LEU A 148 20.56 4.01 -11.19
N ASP A 149 21.78 4.03 -10.66
CA ASP A 149 23.00 4.40 -11.38
C ASP A 149 23.32 3.42 -12.53
N ALA A 150 23.08 2.12 -12.33
CA ALA A 150 23.26 1.10 -13.36
C ALA A 150 22.19 1.20 -14.47
N LEU A 151 20.96 1.56 -14.10
CA LEU A 151 19.87 1.78 -15.06
C LEU A 151 20.09 3.04 -15.92
N ILE A 152 20.71 4.08 -15.37
CA ILE A 152 21.00 5.33 -16.09
C ILE A 152 22.23 5.18 -16.99
N THR A 153 23.28 4.51 -16.49
CA THR A 153 24.56 4.37 -17.21
C THR A 153 24.59 3.21 -18.20
N GLY A 154 23.62 2.29 -18.11
CA GLY A 154 23.55 1.10 -18.96
C GLY A 154 24.60 0.04 -18.64
N VAL A 155 25.40 0.23 -17.57
CA VAL A 155 26.39 -0.73 -17.09
C VAL A 155 25.80 -1.47 -15.89
N PRO A 156 25.58 -2.80 -15.97
CA PRO A 156 25.01 -3.57 -14.87
C PRO A 156 25.93 -3.56 -13.65
N SER A 157 25.36 -3.43 -12.45
CA SER A 157 26.12 -3.21 -11.20
C SER A 157 27.05 -4.37 -10.82
N SER A 158 26.87 -5.56 -11.40
CA SER A 158 27.75 -6.71 -11.21
C SER A 158 29.19 -6.47 -11.69
N HIS A 159 29.42 -5.50 -12.58
CA HIS A 159 30.76 -5.12 -13.04
C HIS A 159 31.43 -4.03 -12.18
N ALA A 160 30.66 -3.25 -11.42
CA ALA A 160 31.17 -2.08 -10.70
C ALA A 160 31.82 -2.43 -9.34
N GLU A 161 31.49 -3.58 -8.74
CA GLU A 161 32.05 -4.00 -7.44
C GLU A 161 33.49 -4.55 -7.55
N GLY A 162 33.99 -4.80 -8.76
CA GLY A 162 35.34 -5.35 -9.00
C GLY A 162 36.46 -4.33 -9.14
N GLU A 163 36.19 -3.02 -9.15
CA GLU A 163 37.21 -1.98 -9.43
C GLU A 163 37.54 -1.08 -8.22
N VAL A 164 36.90 -1.28 -7.06
CA VAL A 164 37.13 -0.42 -5.87
C VAL A 164 38.27 -0.93 -4.97
N GLU A 165 38.73 -2.17 -5.17
CA GLU A 165 39.99 -2.63 -4.56
C GLU A 165 41.13 -2.51 -5.59
N MET A 166 41.76 -1.33 -5.68
CA MET A 166 43.16 -1.08 -6.11
C MET A 166 43.35 0.42 -6.41
N ARG A 167 43.26 1.24 -5.36
CA ARG A 167 43.92 2.56 -5.34
C ARG A 167 44.71 2.65 -4.04
N ASP A 168 46.02 2.62 -4.20
CA ASP A 168 47.05 2.78 -3.18
C ASP A 168 46.91 4.07 -2.37
#